data_AF-A0A974YV86-F1
#
_entry.id   AF-A0A974YV86-F1
#
_cell.length_a   1.000
_cell.length_b   1.000
_cell.length_c   1.000
_cell.angle_alpha   90.00
_cell.angle_beta   90.00
_cell.angle_gamma   90.00
#
_symmetry.space_group_name_H-M   'P 1'
#
loop_
_entity.id
_entity.type
_entity.pdbx_description
1 polymer ?
#
loop_
_entity_poly.entity_id
_entity_poly.type
_entity_poly.pdbx_seq_one_letter_code
_entity_poly.pdbx_strand_id
1 'polypeptide(L)'
;MRKICFLLLLLCTIISCDNDDDVNNDATNQDQCNYQGFSYLDTNNNDQTLIAESELNTQHFPNASNGPYGAPGIEIASFTSSPTLFFTTNVIELNETGTGWISINGAELEAVTVTCQRAGTAVGDEIRLDVVYGVVEVEFCVVIDEVL
;
A
#
# COMPACT_ATOMS: atom_id res chain seq x y z
N MET A 1 -4.90 13.98 16.52
CA MET A 1 -6.23 13.52 16.03
C MET A 1 -7.04 14.64 15.37
N ARG A 2 -6.70 15.07 14.12
CA ARG A 2 -7.64 15.88 13.29
C ARG A 2 -7.16 16.33 11.91
N LYS A 3 -5.91 16.12 11.49
CA LYS A 3 -5.43 16.69 10.21
C LYS A 3 -5.35 15.65 9.08
N ILE A 4 -4.78 14.47 9.34
CA ILE A 4 -4.74 13.33 8.41
C ILE A 4 -6.16 12.80 8.16
N CYS A 5 -6.89 12.54 9.24
CA CYS A 5 -8.29 12.11 9.16
C CYS A 5 -9.16 13.10 8.37
N PHE A 6 -8.89 14.41 8.39
CA PHE A 6 -9.63 15.38 7.55
C PHE A 6 -9.15 15.42 6.10
N LEU A 7 -7.87 15.16 5.83
CA LEU A 7 -7.35 15.10 4.46
C LEU A 7 -7.80 13.80 3.77
N LEU A 8 -7.69 12.66 4.45
CA LEU A 8 -8.26 11.38 4.03
C LEU A 8 -9.80 11.41 4.01
N LEU A 9 -10.50 11.98 5.01
CA LEU A 9 -11.96 12.12 4.91
C LEU A 9 -12.36 13.00 3.73
N LEU A 10 -11.68 14.12 3.47
CA LEU A 10 -12.04 15.02 2.37
C LEU A 10 -11.80 14.37 0.99
N LEU A 11 -10.86 13.42 0.91
CA LEU A 11 -10.63 12.57 -0.27
C LEU A 11 -11.60 11.37 -0.33
N CYS A 12 -12.18 10.93 0.80
CA CYS A 12 -12.93 9.67 0.91
C CYS A 12 -14.38 9.81 1.44
N THR A 13 -15.05 10.96 1.29
CA THR A 13 -16.39 11.20 1.90
C THR A 13 -17.56 10.36 1.34
N ILE A 14 -17.32 9.33 0.53
CA ILE A 14 -18.39 8.48 0.01
C ILE A 14 -17.88 7.03 -0.12
N ILE A 15 -17.90 6.33 1.02
CA ILE A 15 -18.06 4.87 1.22
C ILE A 15 -17.64 3.90 0.10
N SER A 16 -16.60 3.11 0.41
CA SER A 16 -16.44 1.66 0.21
C SER A 16 -16.65 1.14 -1.22
N CYS A 17 -15.58 1.13 -2.00
CA CYS A 17 -15.44 0.19 -3.11
C CYS A 17 -14.37 -0.83 -2.72
N ASP A 18 -14.73 -2.10 -2.84
CA ASP A 18 -13.90 -3.26 -2.49
C ASP A 18 -12.80 -3.39 -3.53
N ASN A 19 -11.54 -3.30 -3.11
CA ASN A 19 -10.38 -3.65 -3.93
C ASN A 19 -9.86 -5.06 -3.60
N ASP A 20 -10.48 -5.85 -2.71
CA ASP A 20 -10.01 -7.21 -2.44
C ASP A 20 -10.11 -8.11 -3.69
N ASP A 21 -9.31 -9.17 -3.70
CA ASP A 21 -9.52 -10.32 -4.57
C ASP A 21 -10.79 -11.09 -4.15
N ASP A 22 -11.94 -10.53 -4.50
CA ASP A 22 -13.28 -11.05 -4.19
C ASP A 22 -13.78 -12.03 -5.29
N VAL A 23 -14.81 -12.82 -4.94
CA VAL A 23 -15.38 -13.90 -5.76
C VAL A 23 -15.92 -13.43 -7.12
N ASN A 24 -16.12 -12.13 -7.31
CA ASN A 24 -16.66 -11.49 -8.50
C ASN A 24 -15.58 -10.96 -9.46
N ASN A 25 -14.28 -11.01 -9.10
CA ASN A 25 -13.17 -10.50 -9.91
C ASN A 25 -13.40 -9.05 -10.36
N ASP A 26 -13.66 -8.17 -9.40
CA ASP A 26 -13.85 -6.74 -9.61
C ASP A 26 -12.62 -5.89 -9.25
N ALA A 27 -11.59 -6.48 -8.63
CA ALA A 27 -10.30 -5.83 -8.42
C ALA A 27 -9.46 -5.79 -9.70
N THR A 28 -9.16 -4.59 -10.19
CA THR A 28 -8.41 -4.37 -11.44
C THR A 28 -6.98 -4.94 -11.42
N ASN A 29 -6.40 -5.10 -10.23
CA ASN A 29 -5.03 -5.58 -10.02
C ASN A 29 -4.93 -7.04 -9.51
N GLN A 30 -6.00 -7.84 -9.65
CA GLN A 30 -6.08 -9.22 -9.14
C GLN A 30 -4.93 -10.14 -9.61
N ASP A 31 -4.80 -10.35 -10.92
CA ASP A 31 -3.81 -11.29 -11.47
C ASP A 31 -2.44 -10.65 -11.78
N GLN A 32 -2.43 -9.33 -11.97
CA GLN A 32 -1.27 -8.52 -12.35
C GLN A 32 -1.51 -7.07 -11.93
N CYS A 33 -0.45 -6.34 -11.57
CA CYS A 33 -0.53 -4.90 -11.36
C CYS A 33 -0.73 -4.14 -12.70
N ASN A 34 -1.97 -4.12 -13.20
CA ASN A 34 -2.36 -3.35 -14.38
C ASN A 34 -2.23 -1.83 -14.13
N TYR A 35 -2.40 -1.39 -12.88
CA TYR A 35 -2.23 -0.02 -12.42
C TYR A 35 -1.23 0.01 -11.27
N GLN A 36 0.05 0.21 -11.61
CA GLN A 36 1.12 0.25 -10.63
C GLN A 36 1.17 1.59 -9.89
N GLY A 37 1.40 1.53 -8.58
CA GLY A 37 1.58 2.68 -7.70
C GLY A 37 0.78 2.56 -6.41
N PHE A 38 0.54 3.71 -5.79
CA PHE A 38 -0.36 3.86 -4.66
C PHE A 38 -1.71 4.40 -5.16
N SER A 39 -2.78 3.62 -5.02
CA SER A 39 -4.08 3.89 -5.64
C SER A 39 -5.25 3.67 -4.68
N TYR A 40 -6.44 4.07 -5.11
CA TYR A 40 -7.71 3.74 -4.47
C TYR A 40 -8.80 3.60 -5.52
N LEU A 41 -9.87 2.91 -5.17
CA LEU A 41 -11.05 2.75 -6.01
C LEU A 41 -12.05 3.89 -5.70
N ASP A 42 -12.41 4.69 -6.70
CA ASP A 42 -13.41 5.75 -6.53
C ASP A 42 -14.85 5.20 -6.52
N THR A 43 -15.82 6.05 -6.21
CA THR A 43 -17.23 5.65 -6.07
C THR A 43 -17.93 5.20 -7.35
N ASN A 44 -17.26 5.32 -8.49
CA ASN A 44 -17.73 4.82 -9.78
C ASN A 44 -16.93 3.56 -10.20
N ASN A 45 -16.17 2.97 -9.28
CA ASN A 45 -15.29 1.83 -9.50
C ASN A 45 -14.22 2.10 -10.56
N ASN A 46 -13.62 3.31 -10.55
CA ASN A 46 -12.40 3.56 -11.32
C ASN A 46 -11.19 3.61 -10.41
N ASP A 47 -10.09 3.00 -10.84
CA ASP A 47 -8.80 3.16 -10.19
C ASP A 47 -8.29 4.60 -10.31
N GLN A 48 -7.95 5.18 -9.18
CA GLN A 48 -7.35 6.49 -9.08
C GLN A 48 -5.95 6.35 -8.48
N THR A 49 -4.93 6.64 -9.27
CA THR A 49 -3.54 6.65 -8.81
C THR A 49 -3.24 7.94 -8.05
N LEU A 50 -2.83 7.82 -6.78
CA LEU A 50 -2.38 8.92 -5.93
C LEU A 50 -0.89 9.21 -6.13
N ILE A 51 -0.07 8.17 -6.23
CA ILE A 51 1.37 8.27 -6.51
C ILE A 51 1.70 7.17 -7.53
N ALA A 52 2.28 7.55 -8.66
CA ALA A 52 2.67 6.59 -9.67
C ALA A 52 3.87 5.74 -9.20
N GLU A 53 3.93 4.49 -9.65
CA GLU A 53 5.05 3.58 -9.34
C GLU A 53 6.43 4.18 -9.63
N SER A 54 6.57 4.94 -10.72
CA SER A 54 7.82 5.59 -11.09
C SER A 54 8.33 6.62 -10.06
N GLU A 55 7.51 6.97 -9.08
CA GLU A 55 7.85 7.89 -8.01
C GLU A 55 7.90 7.23 -6.62
N LEU A 56 7.67 5.91 -6.56
CA LEU A 56 7.82 5.10 -5.35
C LEU A 56 9.18 4.39 -5.38
N ASN A 57 9.69 4.09 -4.20
CA ASN A 57 10.79 3.18 -4.01
C ASN A 57 10.36 2.06 -3.06
N THR A 58 10.48 0.82 -3.50
CA THR A 58 10.05 -0.36 -2.75
C THR A 58 11.25 -1.23 -2.38
N GLN A 59 11.43 -1.45 -1.09
CA GLN A 59 12.47 -2.31 -0.54
C GLN A 59 11.84 -3.52 0.13
N HIS A 60 12.34 -4.71 -0.23
CA HIS A 60 11.97 -5.97 0.42
C HIS A 60 13.10 -6.44 1.34
N PHE A 61 12.76 -6.71 2.59
CA PHE A 61 13.68 -7.19 3.61
C PHE A 61 13.33 -8.65 3.91
N PRO A 62 14.01 -9.64 3.31
CA PRO A 62 13.73 -11.06 3.57
C PRO A 62 14.08 -11.49 5.00
N ASN A 63 14.86 -10.69 5.74
CA ASN A 63 15.38 -11.06 7.06
C ASN A 63 15.26 -9.91 8.07
N ALA A 64 15.22 -10.30 9.35
CA ALA A 64 15.13 -9.42 10.51
C ALA A 64 16.24 -8.37 10.66
N SER A 65 17.45 -8.63 10.13
CA SER A 65 18.64 -7.82 10.43
C SER A 65 18.53 -6.36 9.99
N ASN A 66 17.86 -6.13 8.86
CA ASN A 66 17.66 -4.81 8.26
C ASN A 66 16.19 -4.46 8.08
N GLY A 67 15.29 -5.43 8.32
CA GLY A 67 13.87 -5.26 8.07
C GLY A 67 13.16 -4.42 9.13
N PRO A 68 11.99 -3.88 8.78
CA PRO A 68 11.22 -3.03 9.67
C PRO A 68 10.89 -3.77 10.97
N TYR A 69 11.07 -3.06 12.09
CA TYR A 69 10.86 -3.59 13.45
C TYR A 69 11.71 -4.83 13.80
N GLY A 70 12.81 -5.08 13.09
CA GLY A 70 13.67 -6.22 13.34
C GLY A 70 13.06 -7.55 12.88
N ALA A 71 12.21 -7.52 11.85
CA ALA A 71 11.59 -8.69 11.23
C ALA A 71 11.59 -8.51 9.70
N PRO A 72 11.42 -9.60 8.92
CA PRO A 72 11.21 -9.49 7.48
C PRO A 72 10.04 -8.55 7.16
N GLY A 73 10.13 -7.79 6.07
CA GLY A 73 9.13 -6.77 5.80
C GLY A 73 9.32 -6.04 4.49
N ILE A 74 8.44 -5.07 4.26
CA ILE A 74 8.44 -4.21 3.09
C ILE A 74 8.48 -2.75 3.57
N GLU A 75 9.24 -1.93 2.86
CA GLU A 75 9.19 -0.48 2.96
C GLU A 75 8.86 0.10 1.59
N ILE A 76 7.93 1.05 1.55
CA ILE A 76 7.55 1.79 0.34
C ILE A 76 7.64 3.27 0.67
N ALA A 77 8.42 4.02 -0.10
CA ALA A 77 8.62 5.44 0.16
C ALA A 77 8.58 6.30 -1.11
N SER A 78 8.04 7.50 -0.96
CA SER A 78 8.23 8.59 -1.92
C SER A 78 8.54 9.89 -1.18
N PHE A 79 9.74 10.41 -1.37
CA PHE A 79 10.18 11.64 -0.70
C PHE A 79 10.18 12.88 -1.60
N THR A 80 9.97 12.70 -2.91
CA THR A 80 9.98 13.78 -3.90
C THR A 80 8.62 14.03 -4.54
N SER A 81 7.66 13.12 -4.40
CA SER A 81 6.30 13.31 -4.90
C SER A 81 5.46 14.22 -4.02
N SER A 82 4.31 14.61 -4.54
CA SER A 82 3.26 15.29 -3.80
C SER A 82 1.97 14.47 -3.92
N PRO A 83 1.55 13.74 -2.87
CA PRO A 83 2.09 13.78 -1.50
C PRO A 83 3.41 13.01 -1.35
N THR A 84 4.18 13.32 -0.31
CA THR A 84 5.24 12.39 0.15
C THR A 84 4.63 11.26 0.94
N LEU A 85 5.26 10.10 0.93
CA LEU A 85 4.77 8.88 1.55
C LEU A 85 5.91 8.07 2.17
N PHE A 86 5.65 7.48 3.31
CA PHE A 86 6.47 6.44 3.91
C PHE A 86 5.53 5.37 4.47
N PHE A 87 5.71 4.13 4.05
CA PHE A 87 4.92 2.99 4.47
C PHE A 87 5.84 1.83 4.83
N THR A 88 5.48 1.10 5.88
CA THR A 88 6.18 -0.13 6.24
C THR A 88 5.25 -1.18 6.82
N THR A 89 5.56 -2.44 6.58
CA THR A 89 4.82 -3.58 7.12
C THR A 89 5.72 -4.81 7.26
N ASN A 90 5.37 -5.72 8.18
CA ASN A 90 5.94 -7.06 8.25
C ASN A 90 5.05 -8.12 7.57
N VAL A 91 3.92 -7.69 6.99
CA VAL A 91 3.00 -8.54 6.22
C VAL A 91 3.62 -8.74 4.83
N ILE A 92 4.18 -9.92 4.58
CA ILE A 92 4.93 -10.23 3.35
C ILE A 92 4.48 -11.53 2.68
N GLU A 93 3.74 -12.38 3.38
CA GLU A 93 3.27 -13.66 2.85
C GLU A 93 1.90 -13.51 2.18
N LEU A 94 1.63 -14.30 1.12
CA LEU A 94 0.36 -14.26 0.42
C LEU A 94 -0.82 -14.60 1.36
N ASN A 95 -1.87 -13.77 1.34
CA ASN A 95 -3.04 -13.80 2.21
C ASN A 95 -2.74 -13.52 3.69
N GLU A 96 -1.54 -13.05 4.02
CA GLU A 96 -1.25 -12.60 5.38
C GLU A 96 -1.98 -11.27 5.63
N THR A 97 -2.56 -11.14 6.81
CA THR A 97 -3.12 -9.88 7.30
C THR A 97 -2.44 -9.48 8.60
N GLY A 98 -2.09 -8.20 8.73
CA GLY A 98 -1.42 -7.68 9.92
C GLY A 98 -1.45 -6.18 10.00
N THR A 99 -0.49 -5.61 10.72
CA THR A 99 -0.38 -4.16 10.91
C THR A 99 0.74 -3.59 10.06
N GLY A 100 0.45 -2.50 9.37
CA GLY A 100 1.44 -1.62 8.76
C GLY A 100 1.43 -0.25 9.42
N TRP A 101 2.38 0.59 9.02
CA TRP A 101 2.49 1.96 9.47
C TRP A 101 2.68 2.88 8.28
N ILE A 102 1.88 3.93 8.20
CA ILE A 102 1.92 4.90 7.08
C ILE A 102 2.09 6.33 7.60
N SER A 103 2.89 7.11 6.89
CA SER A 103 3.03 8.55 7.03
C SER A 103 2.84 9.19 5.66
N ILE A 104 1.99 10.21 5.60
CA ILE A 104 1.74 11.00 4.39
C ILE A 104 2.13 12.45 4.68
N ASN A 105 2.86 13.09 3.77
CA ASN A 105 3.36 14.46 3.91
C ASN A 105 4.16 14.71 5.20
N GLY A 106 4.92 13.70 5.64
CA GLY A 106 5.74 13.76 6.86
C GLY A 106 4.94 13.86 8.16
N ALA A 107 3.67 13.45 8.16
CA ALA A 107 2.86 13.40 9.36
C ALA A 107 3.30 12.26 10.30
N GLU A 108 2.72 12.21 11.51
CA GLU A 108 2.97 11.09 12.42
C GLU A 108 2.57 9.75 11.78
N LEU A 109 3.30 8.68 12.11
CA LEU A 109 2.98 7.33 11.66
C LEU A 109 1.63 6.90 12.24
N GLU A 110 0.74 6.46 11.38
CA GLU A 110 -0.57 5.93 11.72
C GLU A 110 -0.58 4.42 11.46
N ALA A 111 -1.15 3.65 12.38
CA ALA A 111 -1.31 2.21 12.21
C ALA A 111 -2.45 1.93 11.21
N VAL A 112 -2.21 1.00 10.30
CA VAL A 112 -3.16 0.54 9.28
C VAL A 112 -3.26 -0.98 9.30
N THR A 113 -4.39 -1.52 8.87
CA THR A 113 -4.52 -2.96 8.58
C THR A 113 -3.98 -3.20 7.18
N VAL A 114 -3.16 -4.22 7.01
CA VAL A 114 -2.55 -4.58 5.73
C VAL A 114 -2.90 -6.02 5.39
N THR A 115 -3.32 -6.29 4.17
CA THR A 115 -3.45 -7.64 3.61
C THR A 115 -2.53 -7.77 2.40
N CYS A 116 -1.70 -8.81 2.35
CA CYS A 116 -0.86 -9.09 1.19
C CYS A 116 -1.60 -9.97 0.19
N GLN A 117 -1.92 -9.40 -0.97
CA GLN A 117 -2.59 -10.08 -2.08
C GLN A 117 -1.61 -10.64 -3.10
N ARG A 118 -0.35 -10.15 -3.09
CA ARG A 118 0.72 -10.66 -3.94
C ARG A 118 2.08 -10.48 -3.26
N ALA A 119 2.80 -11.59 -3.11
CA ALA A 119 4.05 -11.68 -2.37
C ALA A 119 5.25 -11.85 -3.31
N GLY A 120 5.73 -10.76 -3.91
CA GLY A 120 7.02 -10.72 -4.60
C GLY A 120 8.19 -10.84 -3.63
N THR A 121 9.32 -11.40 -4.08
CA THR A 121 10.49 -11.62 -3.19
C THR A 121 11.82 -11.16 -3.76
N ALA A 122 11.90 -10.94 -5.07
CA ALA A 122 13.09 -10.52 -5.79
C ALA A 122 12.89 -9.16 -6.49
N VAL A 123 13.99 -8.47 -6.80
CA VAL A 123 13.96 -7.24 -7.60
C VAL A 123 13.23 -7.49 -8.92
N GLY A 124 12.27 -6.63 -9.23
CA GLY A 124 11.39 -6.75 -10.41
C GLY A 124 10.12 -7.56 -10.17
N ASP A 125 9.97 -8.24 -9.03
CA ASP A 125 8.70 -8.86 -8.66
C ASP A 125 7.69 -7.80 -8.24
N GLU A 126 6.41 -8.09 -8.48
CA GLU A 126 5.29 -7.27 -8.04
C GLU A 126 4.89 -7.65 -6.61
N ILE A 127 4.56 -6.65 -5.81
CA ILE A 127 3.91 -6.77 -4.51
C ILE A 127 2.57 -6.06 -4.59
N ARG A 128 1.53 -6.69 -4.02
CA ARG A 128 0.20 -6.10 -3.88
C ARG A 128 -0.25 -6.12 -2.42
N LEU A 129 -0.51 -4.95 -1.86
CA LEU A 129 -0.94 -4.77 -0.48
C LEU A 129 -2.22 -3.93 -0.42
N ASP A 130 -3.27 -4.48 0.15
CA ASP A 130 -4.46 -3.71 0.52
C ASP A 130 -4.23 -3.11 1.89
N VAL A 131 -4.51 -1.82 2.01
CA VAL A 131 -4.23 -1.05 3.21
C VAL A 131 -5.48 -0.32 3.65
N VAL A 132 -5.98 -0.68 4.83
CA VAL A 132 -7.22 -0.15 5.39
C VAL A 132 -6.95 0.74 6.60
N TYR A 133 -7.50 1.96 6.57
CA TYR A 133 -7.55 2.89 7.70
C TYR A 133 -8.98 3.37 7.95
N GLY A 134 -9.62 2.80 8.97
CA GLY A 134 -11.01 3.11 9.30
C GLY A 134 -11.98 2.56 8.25
N VAL A 135 -12.53 3.46 7.42
CA VAL A 135 -13.45 3.11 6.31
C VAL A 135 -12.84 3.36 4.93
N VAL A 136 -11.56 3.72 4.91
CA VAL A 136 -10.82 4.02 3.69
C VAL A 136 -9.92 2.82 3.40
N GLU A 137 -9.95 2.41 2.14
CA GLU A 137 -9.10 1.39 1.57
C GLU A 137 -8.29 2.00 0.44
N VAL A 138 -7.01 1.65 0.41
CA VAL A 138 -6.04 2.04 -0.61
C VAL A 138 -5.20 0.82 -0.95
N GLU A 139 -4.62 0.81 -2.14
CA GLU A 139 -3.79 -0.29 -2.61
C GLU A 139 -2.37 0.20 -2.88
N PHE A 140 -1.39 -0.64 -2.55
CA PHE A 140 -0.09 -0.61 -3.22
C PHE A 140 -0.03 -1.75 -4.21
N CYS A 141 0.19 -1.44 -5.49
CA CYS A 141 0.60 -2.43 -6.49
C CYS A 141 1.93 -1.98 -7.07
N VAL A 142 3.03 -2.46 -6.49
CA VAL A 142 4.38 -1.89 -6.68
C VAL A 142 5.37 -2.94 -7.14
N VAL A 143 6.52 -2.51 -7.64
CA VAL A 143 7.63 -3.37 -8.05
C VAL A 143 8.76 -3.25 -7.03
N ILE A 144 9.36 -4.38 -6.64
CA ILE A 144 10.53 -4.38 -5.77
C ILE A 144 11.72 -3.77 -6.51
N ASP A 145 12.24 -2.66 -6.00
CA ASP A 145 13.46 -2.04 -6.52
C ASP A 145 14.73 -2.65 -5.91
N GLU A 146 14.65 -3.05 -4.63
CA GLU A 146 15.80 -3.50 -3.86
C GLU A 146 15.45 -4.61 -2.86
N VAL A 147 16.40 -5.52 -2.63
CA VAL A 147 16.30 -6.58 -1.60
C VAL A 147 17.48 -6.44 -0.63
N LEU A 148 17.21 -6.32 0.68
CA LEU A 148 18.18 -5.90 1.72
C LEU A 148 18.33 -6.83 2.93
#